data_AF-A0AAV3ZBU5-F1
#
_entry.id   AF-A0AAV3ZBU5-F1
#
_cell.length_a   1.000
_cell.length_b   1.000
_cell.length_c   1.000
_cell.angle_alpha   90.00
_cell.angle_beta   90.00
_cell.angle_gamma   90.00
#
_symmetry.space_group_name_H-M   'P 1'
#
loop_
_entity.id
_entity.type
_entity.pdbx_description
1 polymer ?
#
loop_
_entity_poly.entity_id
_entity_poly.type
_entity_poly.pdbx_seq_one_letter_code
_entity_poly.pdbx_strand_id
1 'polypeptide(L)'
;MKNTRRGAETLELASESLLAINKCGLQGKFKIWCLQFMLIPKLLWPLLVYDICSTTVGALEAKVNKYTRKWLGVPPGLSDVAMYCRKAKLNLSMKYILEEYKCGKARLLTMLEESDDPVVKTVQPSLKTGRKWKVTEAVDEAKECLKMKEVIGQT
;
A
#
# COMPACT_ATOMS: atom_id res chain seq x y z
N MET A 1 8.72 -14.71 -9.35
CA MET A 1 7.66 -14.00 -10.10
C MET A 1 8.28 -12.75 -10.70
N LYS A 2 8.33 -12.66 -12.04
CA LYS A 2 8.75 -11.43 -12.72
C LYS A 2 7.56 -10.46 -12.68
N ASN A 3 7.83 -9.15 -12.56
CA ASN A 3 6.76 -8.15 -12.57
C ASN A 3 5.95 -8.27 -13.87
N THR A 4 4.63 -8.37 -13.73
CA THR A 4 3.69 -8.30 -14.85
C THR A 4 3.93 -6.98 -15.61
N ARG A 5 3.74 -6.95 -16.93
CA ARG A 5 3.90 -5.74 -17.77
C ARG A 5 3.17 -4.52 -17.18
N ARG A 6 1.98 -4.76 -16.62
CA ARG A 6 1.15 -3.78 -15.91
C ARG A 6 1.81 -3.17 -14.65
N GLY A 7 2.65 -3.94 -13.97
CA GLY A 7 3.43 -3.46 -12.83
C GLY A 7 4.48 -2.43 -13.25
N ALA A 8 5.14 -2.63 -14.40
CA ALA A 8 6.07 -1.65 -14.95
C ALA A 8 5.33 -0.37 -15.39
N GLU A 9 4.21 -0.52 -16.10
CA GLU A 9 3.34 0.61 -16.49
C GLU A 9 2.91 1.45 -15.27
N THR A 10 2.57 0.80 -14.15
CA THR A 10 2.18 1.48 -12.90
C THR A 10 3.34 2.26 -12.27
N LEU A 11 4.56 1.74 -12.36
CA LEU A 11 5.77 2.41 -11.86
C LEU A 11 6.16 3.62 -12.71
N GLU A 12 6.01 3.53 -14.03
CA GLU A 12 6.25 4.65 -14.94
C GLU A 12 5.23 5.76 -14.68
N LEU A 13 3.94 5.42 -14.62
CA LEU A 13 2.87 6.36 -14.27
C LEU A 13 3.14 7.07 -12.93
N ALA A 14 3.58 6.31 -11.92
CA ALA A 14 3.92 6.88 -10.63
C ALA A 14 5.11 7.85 -10.73
N SER A 15 6.14 7.48 -11.48
CA SER A 15 7.35 8.29 -11.65
C SER A 15 7.03 9.60 -12.40
N GLU A 16 6.25 9.54 -13.47
CA GLU A 16 5.77 10.70 -14.21
C GLU A 16 4.91 11.62 -13.34
N SER A 17 3.98 11.05 -12.58
CA SER A 17 3.09 11.81 -11.69
C SER A 17 3.88 12.50 -10.56
N LEU A 18 4.87 11.82 -9.98
CA LEU A 18 5.76 12.42 -8.97
C LEU A 18 6.59 13.56 -9.56
N LEU A 19 7.09 13.41 -10.78
CA LEU A 19 7.81 14.48 -11.48
C LEU A 19 6.91 15.69 -11.76
N ALA A 20 5.66 15.46 -12.18
CA ALA A 20 4.68 16.52 -12.40
C ALA A 20 4.38 17.29 -11.11
N ILE A 21 4.15 16.59 -9.99
CA ILE A 21 3.95 17.21 -8.67
C ILE A 21 5.22 17.94 -8.23
N ASN A 22 6.41 17.38 -8.47
CA ASN A 22 7.64 18.04 -8.08
C ASN A 22 7.85 19.37 -8.84
N LYS A 23 7.50 19.41 -10.13
CA LYS A 23 7.62 20.58 -11.01
C LYS A 23 6.55 21.65 -10.76
N CYS A 24 5.44 21.32 -10.08
CA CYS A 24 4.43 22.34 -9.81
C CYS A 24 4.97 23.42 -8.86
N GLY A 25 4.51 24.66 -9.04
CA GLY A 25 4.89 25.82 -8.22
C GLY A 25 4.27 25.83 -6.81
N LEU A 26 3.66 24.72 -6.38
CA LEU A 26 2.98 24.63 -5.08
C LEU A 26 3.99 24.56 -3.93
N GLN A 27 3.58 25.04 -2.76
CA GLN A 27 4.33 24.86 -1.52
C GLN A 27 4.39 23.36 -1.13
N GLY A 28 5.42 22.98 -0.37
CA GLY A 28 5.68 21.58 0.02
C GLY A 28 4.48 20.86 0.63
N LYS A 29 3.78 21.52 1.56
CA LYS A 29 2.54 21.00 2.19
C LYS A 29 1.45 20.63 1.18
N PHE A 30 1.26 21.43 0.13
CA PHE A 30 0.26 21.19 -0.90
C PHE A 30 0.70 20.06 -1.85
N LYS A 31 2.00 19.93 -2.12
CA LYS A 31 2.54 18.78 -2.89
C LYS A 31 2.27 17.45 -2.17
N ILE A 32 2.45 17.45 -0.86
CA ILE A 32 2.17 16.28 -0.01
C ILE A 32 0.68 15.98 0.01
N TRP A 33 -0.17 17.01 0.08
CA TRP A 33 -1.62 16.83 -0.05
C TRP A 33 -2.00 16.19 -1.39
N CYS A 34 -1.44 16.65 -2.51
CA CYS A 34 -1.64 16.04 -3.83
C CYS A 34 -1.16 14.58 -3.86
N LEU A 35 0.00 14.28 -3.27
CA LEU A 35 0.47 12.92 -3.12
C LEU A 35 -0.57 12.06 -2.37
N GLN A 36 -1.02 12.56 -1.22
CA GLN A 36 -1.83 11.82 -0.27
C GLN A 36 -3.26 11.54 -0.77
N PHE A 37 -3.86 12.52 -1.42
CA PHE A 37 -5.28 12.50 -1.78
C PHE A 37 -5.54 12.37 -3.28
N MET A 38 -4.56 12.60 -4.15
CA MET A 38 -4.71 12.37 -5.59
C MET A 38 -3.89 11.17 -6.07
N LEU A 39 -2.58 11.18 -5.81
CA LEU A 39 -1.69 10.18 -6.40
C LEU A 39 -1.83 8.81 -5.76
N ILE A 40 -1.83 8.73 -4.42
CA ILE A 40 -1.95 7.45 -3.71
C ILE A 40 -3.25 6.71 -4.08
N PRO A 41 -4.44 7.33 -4.05
CA PRO A 41 -5.67 6.67 -4.50
C PRO A 41 -5.60 6.21 -5.97
N LYS A 42 -5.03 7.02 -6.86
CA LYS A 42 -4.85 6.66 -8.28
C LYS A 42 -3.94 5.45 -8.47
N LEU A 43 -2.88 5.32 -7.66
CA LEU A 43 -1.95 4.19 -7.70
C LEU A 43 -2.51 2.95 -7.00
N LEU A 44 -3.36 3.12 -5.99
CA LEU A 44 -3.89 2.00 -5.23
C LEU A 44 -4.75 1.08 -6.10
N TRP A 45 -5.57 1.64 -7.00
CA TRP A 45 -6.41 0.84 -7.90
C TRP A 45 -5.64 -0.19 -8.75
N PRO A 46 -4.64 0.19 -9.57
CA PRO A 46 -3.86 -0.79 -10.33
C PRO A 46 -3.07 -1.76 -9.44
N LEU A 47 -2.62 -1.30 -8.25
CA LEU A 47 -1.97 -2.17 -7.28
C LEU A 47 -2.89 -3.26 -6.73
N LEU A 48 -4.19 -2.96 -6.57
CA LEU A 48 -5.18 -3.92 -6.09
C LEU A 48 -5.65 -4.88 -7.19
N VAL A 49 -5.91 -4.37 -8.39
CA VAL A 49 -6.46 -5.15 -9.50
C VAL A 49 -5.43 -6.12 -10.07
N TYR A 50 -4.17 -5.70 -10.20
CA TYR A 50 -3.14 -6.53 -10.83
C TYR A 50 -2.31 -7.33 -9.83
N ASP A 51 -1.77 -8.45 -10.28
CA ASP A 51 -0.76 -9.22 -9.57
C ASP A 51 0.59 -8.51 -9.65
N ILE A 52 0.87 -7.68 -8.64
CA ILE A 52 2.11 -6.93 -8.48
C ILE A 52 2.85 -7.46 -7.25
N CYS A 53 4.17 -7.61 -7.34
CA CYS A 53 4.97 -8.09 -6.21
C CYS A 53 5.11 -7.01 -5.13
N SER A 54 5.03 -7.41 -3.86
CA SER A 54 5.26 -6.51 -2.70
C SER A 54 6.63 -5.81 -2.72
N THR A 55 7.65 -6.43 -3.31
CA THR A 55 8.99 -5.82 -3.50
C THR A 55 8.94 -4.61 -4.42
N THR A 56 8.11 -4.65 -5.45
CA THR A 56 7.93 -3.57 -6.44
C THR A 56 7.21 -2.39 -5.80
N VAL A 57 6.20 -2.67 -4.97
CA VAL A 57 5.51 -1.66 -4.17
C VAL A 57 6.47 -1.01 -3.16
N GLY A 58 7.34 -1.80 -2.52
CA GLY A 58 8.38 -1.25 -1.63
C GLY A 58 9.39 -0.34 -2.36
N ALA A 59 9.76 -0.66 -3.60
CA ALA A 59 10.61 0.21 -4.40
C ALA A 59 9.91 1.53 -4.81
N LEU A 60 8.61 1.44 -5.10
CA LEU A 60 7.76 2.62 -5.36
C LEU A 60 7.69 3.52 -4.12
N GLU A 61 7.47 2.94 -2.95
CA GLU A 61 7.46 3.65 -1.67
C GLU A 61 8.78 4.40 -1.44
N ALA A 62 9.93 3.73 -1.62
CA ALA A 62 11.23 4.37 -1.47
C ALA A 62 11.40 5.60 -2.37
N LYS A 63 10.89 5.56 -3.61
CA LYS A 63 10.87 6.73 -4.51
C LYS A 63 9.97 7.84 -3.96
N VAL A 64 8.77 7.50 -3.49
CA VAL A 64 7.83 8.45 -2.88
C VAL A 64 8.46 9.12 -1.66
N ASN A 65 9.08 8.35 -0.76
CA ASN A 65 9.71 8.87 0.46
C ASN A 65 10.78 9.92 0.15
N LYS A 66 11.57 9.72 -0.91
CA LYS A 66 12.57 10.70 -1.36
C LYS A 66 11.94 12.03 -1.74
N TYR A 67 10.84 12.02 -2.49
CA TYR A 67 10.11 13.25 -2.85
C TYR A 67 9.41 13.88 -1.65
N THR A 68 8.75 13.08 -0.82
CA THR A 68 8.07 13.54 0.39
C THR A 68 9.03 14.26 1.33
N ARG A 69 10.22 13.70 1.57
CA ARG A 69 11.25 14.32 2.41
C ARG A 69 11.73 15.65 1.85
N LYS A 70 11.96 15.69 0.53
CA LYS A 70 12.32 16.92 -0.19
C LYS A 70 11.25 17.99 -0.07
N TRP A 71 9.97 17.63 -0.18
CA TRP A 71 8.85 18.59 -0.09
C TRP A 71 8.59 19.05 1.35
N LEU A 72 8.78 18.19 2.34
CA LEU A 72 8.68 18.54 3.76
C LEU A 72 9.88 19.37 4.25
N GLY A 73 11.01 19.34 3.57
CA GLY A 73 12.27 19.94 4.04
C GLY A 73 12.91 19.18 5.21
N VAL A 74 12.58 17.90 5.38
CA VAL A 74 13.16 17.05 6.44
C VAL A 74 14.46 16.40 5.96
N PRO A 75 15.40 16.09 6.88
CA PRO A 75 16.65 15.43 6.50
C PRO A 75 16.40 14.05 5.87
N PRO A 76 17.24 13.62 4.92
CA PRO A 76 17.11 12.31 4.27
C PRO A 76 17.25 11.15 5.26
N GLY A 77 17.93 11.35 6.39
CA GLY A 77 18.12 10.36 7.45
C GLY A 77 16.98 10.23 8.46
N LEU A 78 15.90 11.00 8.35
CA LEU A 78 14.73 10.84 9.23
C LEU A 78 14.18 9.40 9.12
N SER A 79 13.70 8.79 10.19
CA SER A 79 13.13 7.44 10.09
C SER A 79 11.77 7.47 9.37
N ASP A 80 11.48 6.45 8.56
CA ASP A 80 10.15 6.31 7.93
C ASP A 80 9.04 6.19 9.02
N VAL A 81 9.37 5.62 10.18
CA VAL A 81 8.47 5.53 11.34
C VAL A 81 7.98 6.92 11.77
N ALA A 82 8.84 7.95 11.79
CA ALA A 82 8.41 9.30 12.15
C ALA A 82 7.44 9.92 11.13
N MET A 83 7.44 9.44 9.87
CA MET A 83 6.56 9.94 8.81
C MET A 83 5.19 9.25 8.82
N TYR A 84 5.16 7.93 9.02
CA TYR A 84 3.95 7.11 8.86
C TYR A 84 3.30 6.69 10.18
N CYS A 85 4.02 6.73 11.31
CA CYS A 85 3.46 6.26 12.58
C CYS A 85 2.36 7.18 13.09
N ARG A 86 1.22 6.59 13.47
CA ARG A 86 0.10 7.30 14.12
C ARG A 86 0.28 7.48 15.63
N LYS A 87 1.11 6.64 16.26
CA LYS A 87 1.28 6.58 17.74
C LYS A 87 2.53 7.31 18.23
N ALA A 88 3.40 7.77 17.34
CA ALA A 88 4.61 8.48 17.73
C ALA A 88 4.29 9.91 18.20
N LYS A 89 5.10 10.43 19.14
CA LYS A 89 4.98 11.82 19.64
C LYS A 89 5.14 12.84 18.52
N LEU A 90 6.05 12.56 17.57
CA LEU A 90 6.16 13.31 16.31
C LEU A 90 5.44 12.48 15.24
N ASN A 91 4.21 12.85 14.89
CA ASN A 91 3.47 12.22 13.81
C ASN A 91 3.13 13.25 12.74
N LEU A 92 3.42 12.89 11.49
CA LEU A 92 2.89 13.57 10.31
C LEU A 92 1.64 12.84 9.77
N SER A 93 1.38 11.62 10.27
CA SER A 93 0.23 10.77 9.96
C SER A 93 -0.05 10.63 8.46
N MET A 94 0.99 10.38 7.67
CA MET A 94 0.87 10.09 6.24
C MET A 94 0.45 8.64 6.00
N LYS A 95 -0.19 8.32 4.86
CA LYS A 95 -0.48 6.93 4.49
C LYS A 95 0.74 6.27 3.86
N TYR A 96 1.01 5.05 4.30
CA TYR A 96 2.08 4.20 3.79
C TYR A 96 1.52 3.34 2.65
N ILE A 97 2.08 3.44 1.44
CA ILE A 97 1.51 2.82 0.23
C ILE A 97 1.52 1.29 0.36
N LEU A 98 2.57 0.73 0.93
CA LEU A 98 2.73 -0.70 1.13
C LEU A 98 1.77 -1.24 2.20
N GLU A 99 1.42 -0.45 3.23
CA GLU A 99 0.37 -0.84 4.18
C GLU A 99 -1.00 -0.84 3.50
N GLU A 100 -1.36 0.23 2.78
CA GLU A 100 -2.62 0.31 2.02
C GLU A 100 -2.72 -0.83 0.99
N TYR A 101 -1.61 -1.16 0.32
CA TYR A 101 -1.52 -2.29 -0.59
C TYR A 101 -1.80 -3.63 0.11
N LYS A 102 -1.15 -3.89 1.25
CA LYS A 102 -1.34 -5.13 2.02
C LYS A 102 -2.76 -5.23 2.53
N CYS A 103 -3.29 -4.17 3.14
CA CYS A 103 -4.65 -4.11 3.64
C CYS A 103 -5.67 -4.33 2.52
N GLY A 104 -5.47 -3.69 1.36
CA GLY A 104 -6.40 -3.86 0.25
C GLY A 104 -6.32 -5.24 -0.40
N LYS A 105 -5.13 -5.87 -0.48
CA LYS A 105 -5.02 -7.26 -0.94
C LYS A 105 -5.66 -8.25 0.02
N ALA A 106 -5.47 -8.07 1.33
CA ALA A 106 -6.14 -8.87 2.36
C ALA A 106 -7.67 -8.73 2.25
N ARG A 107 -8.15 -7.49 2.14
CA ARG A 107 -9.58 -7.20 1.94
C ARG A 107 -10.14 -7.88 0.69
N LEU A 108 -9.41 -7.80 -0.42
CA LEU A 108 -9.83 -8.42 -1.68
C LEU A 108 -9.89 -9.95 -1.56
N LEU A 109 -8.95 -10.58 -0.86
CA LEU A 109 -9.00 -12.02 -0.60
C LEU A 109 -10.25 -12.39 0.21
N THR A 110 -10.49 -11.71 1.33
CA THR A 110 -11.67 -11.96 2.17
C THR A 110 -12.98 -11.76 1.39
N MET A 111 -13.07 -10.70 0.58
CA MET A 111 -14.23 -10.45 -0.28
C MET A 111 -14.49 -11.56 -1.31
N LEU A 112 -13.43 -12.18 -1.83
CA LEU A 112 -13.55 -13.28 -2.79
C LEU A 112 -13.95 -14.59 -2.09
N GLU A 113 -13.43 -14.85 -0.89
CA GLU A 113 -13.76 -16.02 -0.07
C GLU A 113 -15.20 -15.98 0.46
N GLU A 114 -15.64 -14.80 0.89
CA GLU A 114 -16.96 -14.55 1.48
C GLU A 114 -18.00 -14.08 0.44
N SER A 115 -17.69 -14.20 -0.86
CA SER A 115 -18.60 -13.78 -1.92
C SER A 115 -19.91 -14.60 -1.89
N ASP A 116 -21.04 -13.91 -2.04
CA ASP A 116 -22.36 -14.53 -2.19
C ASP A 116 -22.54 -15.26 -3.53
N ASP A 117 -21.72 -14.92 -4.53
CA ASP A 117 -21.76 -15.56 -5.85
C ASP A 117 -21.10 -16.94 -5.78
N PRO A 118 -21.85 -18.03 -6.03
CA PRO A 118 -21.32 -19.39 -5.95
C PRO A 118 -20.19 -19.66 -6.97
N VAL A 119 -20.20 -18.98 -8.13
CA VAL A 119 -19.17 -19.13 -9.15
C VAL A 119 -17.84 -18.55 -8.65
N VAL A 120 -17.87 -17.33 -8.11
CA VAL A 120 -16.69 -16.66 -7.55
C VAL A 120 -16.13 -17.46 -6.38
N LYS A 121 -17.01 -17.93 -5.50
CA LYS A 121 -16.65 -18.76 -4.34
C LYS A 121 -16.07 -20.12 -4.71
N THR A 122 -16.44 -20.68 -5.87
CA THR A 122 -15.89 -21.94 -6.38
C THR A 122 -14.52 -21.73 -7.02
N VAL A 123 -14.35 -20.65 -7.77
CA VAL A 123 -13.10 -20.38 -8.51
C VAL A 123 -11.96 -19.92 -7.61
N GLN A 124 -12.24 -19.12 -6.57
CA GLN A 124 -11.26 -18.57 -5.61
C GLN A 124 -9.91 -18.20 -6.25
N PRO A 125 -9.87 -17.12 -7.05
CA PRO A 125 -8.65 -16.78 -7.78
C PRO A 125 -7.50 -16.47 -6.83
N SER A 126 -6.40 -17.22 -6.98
CA SER A 126 -5.20 -17.04 -6.15
C SER A 126 -4.54 -15.68 -6.40
N LEU A 127 -4.41 -14.87 -5.36
CA LEU A 127 -3.74 -13.57 -5.43
C LEU A 127 -2.23 -13.75 -5.35
N LYS A 128 -1.51 -13.26 -6.37
CA LYS A 128 -0.06 -13.42 -6.43
C LYS A 128 0.66 -12.14 -6.00
N THR A 129 1.13 -12.11 -4.75
CA THR A 129 1.80 -10.94 -4.14
C THR A 129 3.33 -11.04 -4.05
N GLY A 130 3.91 -12.07 -4.69
CA GLY A 130 5.34 -12.33 -4.74
C GLY A 130 5.83 -13.26 -3.62
N ARG A 131 7.16 -13.40 -3.47
CA ARG A 131 7.79 -14.34 -2.52
C ARG A 131 7.91 -13.77 -1.10
N LYS A 132 8.12 -12.46 -0.96
CA LYS A 132 8.41 -11.81 0.34
C LYS A 132 7.21 -11.75 1.27
N TRP A 133 6.01 -11.68 0.72
CA TRP A 133 4.78 -11.58 1.50
C TRP A 133 3.64 -12.24 0.72
N LYS A 134 2.91 -13.13 1.38
CA LYS A 134 1.74 -13.83 0.85
C LYS A 134 0.50 -13.40 1.61
N VAL A 135 -0.58 -13.16 0.87
CA VAL A 135 -1.83 -12.65 1.44
C VAL A 135 -2.54 -13.71 2.27
N THR A 136 -2.59 -14.96 1.77
CA THR A 136 -3.29 -16.07 2.43
C THR A 136 -2.76 -16.29 3.84
N GLU A 137 -1.44 -16.47 3.97
CA GLU A 137 -0.76 -16.65 5.27
C GLU A 137 -1.05 -15.50 6.24
N ALA A 138 -1.04 -14.25 5.75
CA ALA A 138 -1.30 -13.07 6.58
C ALA A 138 -2.78 -12.96 7.01
N VAL A 139 -3.72 -13.39 6.16
CA VAL A 139 -5.15 -13.39 6.48
C VAL A 139 -5.47 -14.53 7.44
N ASP A 140 -4.87 -15.70 7.27
CA ASP A 140 -5.04 -16.85 8.15
C ASP A 140 -4.52 -16.54 9.56
N GLU A 141 -3.31 -15.97 9.67
CA GLU A 141 -2.76 -15.50 10.94
C GLU A 141 -3.67 -14.46 11.62
N ALA A 142 -4.25 -13.54 10.85
CA ALA A 142 -5.19 -12.56 11.36
C ALA A 142 -6.50 -13.20 11.85
N LYS A 143 -7.03 -14.19 11.13
CA LYS A 143 -8.22 -14.96 11.53
C LYS A 143 -7.95 -15.76 12.81
N GLU A 144 -6.79 -16.39 12.94
CA GLU A 144 -6.38 -17.10 14.16
C GLU A 144 -6.25 -16.15 15.35
N CYS A 145 -5.61 -14.99 15.15
CA CYS A 145 -5.51 -13.95 16.18
C CYS A 145 -6.89 -13.45 16.64
N LEU A 146 -7.86 -13.32 15.73
CA LEU A 146 -9.24 -12.94 16.08
C LEU A 146 -9.92 -14.03 16.92
N LYS A 147 -9.83 -15.30 16.50
CA LYS A 147 -10.35 -16.44 17.28
C LYS A 147 -9.75 -16.50 18.68
N MET A 148 -8.43 -16.26 18.81
CA MET A 148 -7.76 -16.25 20.10
C MET A 148 -8.26 -15.11 21.00
N LYS A 149 -8.51 -13.91 20.45
CA LYS A 149 -9.09 -12.79 21.20
C LYS A 149 -10.50 -13.09 21.70
N GLU A 150 -11.32 -13.74 20.87
CA GLU A 150 -12.66 -14.21 21.25
C GLU A 150 -12.58 -15.21 22.41
N VAL A 151 -11.65 -16.16 22.37
CA VAL A 151 -11.43 -17.15 23.45
C VAL A 151 -10.98 -16.48 24.75
N ILE A 152 -10.15 -15.44 24.68
CA ILE A 152 -9.64 -14.72 25.87
C ILE A 152 -10.70 -13.73 26.43
N GLY A 153 -11.78 -13.46 25.69
CA GLY A 153 -12.81 -12.51 26.09
C GLY A 153 -12.38 -11.04 25.98
N GLN A 154 -11.35 -10.74 25.16
CA GLN A 154 -11.00 -9.38 24.80
C GLN A 154 -11.88 -8.92 23.63
N THR A 155 -13.12 -8.52 23.93
CA THR A 155 -14.01 -7.79 23.02
C THR A 155 -13.79 -6.29 23.13
#